data_AF-A0A968BTC1-F1
#
_entry.id   AF-A0A968BTC1-F1
#
_cell.length_a   1.000
_cell.length_b   1.000
_cell.length_c   1.000
_cell.angle_alpha   90.00
_cell.angle_beta   90.00
_cell.angle_gamma   90.00
#
_symmetry.space_group_name_H-M   'P 1'
#
loop_
_entity.id
_entity.type
_entity.pdbx_description
1 polymer ?
#
loop_
_entity_poly.entity_id
_entity_poly.type
_entity_poly.pdbx_seq_one_letter_code
_entity_poly.pdbx_strand_id
1 'polypeptide(L)'
;LLQRLAAPAADGAYIDRQERESQQAAFFAACYEDLVAQGIKLETYDSVTSAADANDLRIALGYDEVNYYGSSYGTLLGLLLMRDHPEGVRSVVLDSVFPPEASYLNEYGRNAYDTFRLLFDGCL
;
A
#
# COMPACT_ATOMS: atom_id res chain seq x y z
N LEU A 1 -10.37 12.18 -31.40
CA LEU A 1 -11.18 11.39 -30.42
C LEU A 1 -10.38 10.87 -29.21
N LEU A 2 -9.06 11.08 -29.13
CA LEU A 2 -8.21 10.78 -27.96
C LEU A 2 -7.81 12.02 -27.15
N GLN A 3 -8.58 13.11 -27.24
CA GLN A 3 -8.39 14.28 -26.37
C GLN A 3 -9.48 14.23 -25.31
N ARG A 4 -9.12 13.85 -24.07
CA ARG A 4 -9.72 14.23 -22.77
C ARG A 4 -9.38 13.18 -21.70
N LEU A 5 -8.11 13.15 -21.31
CA LEU A 5 -7.73 12.77 -19.94
C LEU A 5 -7.17 14.02 -19.24
N ALA A 6 -7.82 15.16 -19.46
CA ALA A 6 -7.58 16.34 -18.66
C ALA A 6 -8.24 16.10 -17.31
N ALA A 7 -7.45 16.16 -16.25
CA ALA A 7 -7.93 16.06 -14.87
C ALA A 7 -7.68 17.41 -14.19
N PRO A 8 -8.51 17.81 -13.22
CA PRO A 8 -8.30 19.07 -12.51
C PRO A 8 -6.97 19.02 -11.75
N ALA A 9 -6.17 20.07 -11.90
CA ALA A 9 -5.05 20.39 -11.04
C ALA A 9 -5.53 20.85 -9.65
N ALA A 10 -4.60 21.04 -8.72
CA ALA A 10 -4.89 21.48 -7.36
C ALA A 10 -5.60 22.87 -7.30
N ASP A 11 -5.42 23.69 -8.33
CA ASP A 11 -6.07 25.01 -8.49
C ASP A 11 -7.36 24.96 -9.34
N GLY A 12 -7.79 23.77 -9.76
CA GLY A 12 -8.98 23.55 -10.58
C GLY A 12 -8.76 23.76 -12.08
N ALA A 13 -7.55 24.09 -12.54
CA ALA A 13 -7.24 24.17 -13.96
C ALA A 13 -7.20 22.76 -14.59
N TYR A 14 -7.68 22.63 -15.82
CA TYR A 14 -7.56 21.38 -16.57
C TYR A 14 -6.18 21.30 -17.23
N ILE A 15 -5.33 20.44 -16.71
CA ILE A 15 -3.97 20.22 -17.24
C ILE A 15 -3.88 18.87 -17.96
N ASP A 16 -3.02 18.82 -18.98
CA ASP A 16 -2.81 17.60 -19.74
C ASP A 16 -2.04 16.54 -18.93
N ARG A 17 -1.93 15.34 -19.48
CA ARG A 17 -1.29 14.22 -18.79
C ARG A 17 0.19 14.48 -18.50
N GLN A 18 0.92 15.04 -19.46
CA GLN A 18 2.35 15.26 -19.34
C GLN A 18 2.64 16.34 -18.29
N GLU A 19 1.84 17.41 -18.29
CA GLU A 19 1.93 18.46 -17.28
C GLU A 19 1.64 17.91 -15.88
N ARG A 20 0.60 17.08 -15.70
CA ARG A 20 0.34 16.42 -14.40
C ARG A 20 1.50 15.54 -13.94
N GLU A 21 2.00 14.69 -14.82
CA GLU A 21 3.10 13.78 -14.49
C GLU A 21 4.35 14.57 -14.09
N SER A 22 4.64 15.68 -14.78
CA SER A 22 5.75 16.56 -14.43
C SER A 22 5.55 17.26 -13.08
N GLN A 23 4.35 17.76 -12.78
CA GLN A 23 4.05 18.39 -11.50
C GLN A 23 4.12 17.38 -10.34
N GLN A 24 3.59 16.16 -10.53
CA GLN A 24 3.69 15.08 -9.55
C GLN A 24 5.14 14.67 -9.31
N ALA A 25 5.93 14.51 -10.37
CA ALA A 25 7.36 14.18 -10.24
C ALA A 25 8.11 15.26 -9.47
N ALA A 26 7.87 16.54 -9.76
CA ALA A 26 8.48 17.65 -9.04
C ALA A 26 8.08 17.66 -7.55
N PHE A 27 6.80 17.41 -7.25
CA PHE A 27 6.31 17.30 -5.88
C PHE A 27 6.98 16.17 -5.11
N PHE A 28 7.06 14.96 -5.69
CA PHE A 28 7.70 13.83 -5.03
C PHE A 28 9.21 14.01 -4.86
N ALA A 29 9.88 14.64 -5.82
CA ALA A 29 11.31 14.98 -5.70
C ALA A 29 11.57 15.93 -4.53
N ALA A 30 10.79 17.02 -4.42
CA ALA A 30 10.91 17.96 -3.31
C ALA A 30 10.63 17.29 -1.95
N CYS A 31 9.58 16.47 -1.87
CA CYS A 31 9.26 15.71 -0.66
C CYS A 31 10.41 14.76 -0.26
N TYR A 32 10.99 14.05 -1.23
CA TYR A 32 12.13 13.17 -1.00
C TYR A 32 13.34 13.95 -0.46
N GLU A 33 13.70 15.07 -1.10
CA GLU A 33 14.82 15.92 -0.67
C GLU A 33 14.61 16.44 0.77
N ASP A 34 13.40 16.91 1.08
CA ASP A 34 13.05 17.41 2.41
C ASP A 34 13.15 16.32 3.49
N LEU A 35 12.67 15.10 3.21
CA LEU A 35 12.73 13.98 4.16
C LEU A 35 14.18 13.52 4.39
N VAL A 36 14.98 13.42 3.33
CA VAL A 36 16.40 13.05 3.43
C VAL A 36 17.20 14.13 4.17
N ALA A 37 16.91 15.42 3.94
CA ALA A 37 17.55 16.53 4.66
C ALA A 37 17.24 16.51 6.17
N GLN A 38 16.09 15.98 6.57
CA GLN A 38 15.73 15.74 7.97
C GLN A 38 16.42 14.50 8.59
N GLY A 39 17.22 13.77 7.80
CA GLY A 39 17.90 12.54 8.23
C GLY A 39 16.98 11.32 8.28
N ILE A 40 15.81 11.37 7.63
CA ILE A 40 14.89 10.24 7.56
C ILE A 40 15.44 9.21 6.57
N LYS A 41 15.60 7.98 7.04
CA LYS A 41 16.08 6.84 6.24
C LYS A 41 14.91 6.18 5.52
N LEU A 42 14.58 6.67 4.33
CA LEU A 42 13.42 6.18 3.57
C LEU A 42 13.54 4.70 3.17
N GLU A 43 14.76 4.17 3.10
CA GLU A 43 15.02 2.76 2.84
C GLU A 43 14.52 1.81 3.94
N THR A 44 14.16 2.32 5.13
CA THR A 44 13.56 1.53 6.21
C THR A 44 12.03 1.61 6.24
N TYR A 45 11.42 2.40 5.36
CA TYR A 45 9.96 2.54 5.27
C TYR A 45 9.40 1.50 4.31
N ASP A 46 9.55 0.23 4.66
CA ASP A 46 9.02 -0.90 3.92
C ASP A 46 8.24 -1.88 4.83
N SER A 47 7.54 -2.81 4.20
CA SER A 47 6.68 -3.77 4.89
C SER A 47 7.46 -4.84 5.66
N VAL A 48 8.69 -5.14 5.26
CA VAL A 48 9.54 -6.12 5.97
C VAL A 48 9.98 -5.53 7.30
N THR A 49 10.47 -4.29 7.27
CA THR A 49 10.82 -3.51 8.46
C THR A 49 9.61 -3.31 9.36
N SER A 50 8.45 -2.96 8.78
CA SER A 50 7.20 -2.82 9.54
C SER A 50 6.76 -4.13 10.24
N ALA A 51 7.02 -5.29 9.62
CA ALA A 51 6.73 -6.59 10.23
C ALA A 51 7.71 -6.91 11.38
N ALA A 52 8.99 -6.56 11.22
CA ALA A 52 9.97 -6.66 12.30
C ALA A 52 9.59 -5.75 13.49
N ASP A 53 9.17 -4.52 13.24
CA ASP A 53 8.70 -3.59 14.27
C ASP A 53 7.50 -4.16 15.06
N ALA A 54 6.58 -4.85 14.36
CA ALA A 54 5.45 -5.51 15.02
C ALA A 54 5.89 -6.67 15.93
N ASN A 55 6.92 -7.43 15.55
CA ASN A 55 7.51 -8.44 16.42
C ASN A 55 8.29 -7.83 17.59
N ASP A 56 9.01 -6.74 17.37
CA ASP A 56 9.69 -6.01 18.44
C ASP A 56 8.67 -5.45 19.45
N LEU A 57 7.53 -4.97 18.98
CA LEU A 57 6.43 -4.55 19.85
C LEU A 57 5.88 -5.71 20.69
N ARG A 58 5.71 -6.90 20.10
CA ARG A 58 5.32 -8.12 20.85
C ARG A 58 6.30 -8.38 22.00
N ILE A 59 7.61 -8.35 21.71
CA ILE A 59 8.67 -8.59 22.70
C ILE A 59 8.66 -7.51 23.78
N ALA A 60 8.58 -6.23 23.39
CA ALA A 60 8.57 -5.09 24.29
C ALA A 60 7.36 -5.11 25.25
N LEU A 61 6.23 -5.67 24.79
CA LEU A 61 5.04 -5.87 25.62
C LEU A 61 5.07 -7.15 26.47
N GLY A 62 6.12 -7.98 26.34
CA GLY A 62 6.31 -9.19 27.14
C GLY A 62 5.46 -10.38 26.71
N TYR A 63 5.01 -10.43 25.46
CA TYR A 63 4.24 -11.55 24.93
C TYR A 63 5.14 -12.58 24.25
N ASP A 64 5.03 -13.84 24.64
CA ASP A 64 5.73 -14.94 23.93
C ASP A 64 5.16 -15.12 22.52
N GLU A 65 3.83 -15.10 22.38
CA GLU A 65 3.14 -15.16 21.10
C GLU A 65 1.92 -14.22 21.08
N VAL A 66 1.47 -13.82 19.88
CA VAL A 66 0.24 -13.04 19.67
C VAL A 66 -0.72 -13.72 18.69
N ASN A 67 -2.01 -13.38 18.81
CA ASN A 67 -2.99 -13.65 17.75
C ASN A 67 -3.06 -12.41 16.86
N TYR A 68 -2.73 -12.55 15.59
CA TYR A 68 -2.68 -11.44 14.64
C TYR A 68 -3.98 -11.32 13.83
N TYR A 69 -4.50 -10.10 13.71
CA TYR A 69 -5.57 -9.78 12.78
C TYR A 69 -5.06 -8.72 11.79
N GLY A 70 -5.08 -9.05 10.51
CA GLY A 70 -4.69 -8.15 9.43
C GLY A 70 -5.86 -7.87 8.50
N SER A 71 -6.06 -6.60 8.14
CA SER A 71 -7.00 -6.18 7.10
C SER A 71 -6.28 -5.38 6.03
N SER A 72 -6.57 -5.62 4.75
CA SER A 72 -5.95 -4.90 3.63
C SER A 72 -4.42 -4.96 3.70
N TYR A 73 -3.69 -3.84 3.75
CA TYR A 73 -2.23 -3.81 3.94
C TYR A 73 -1.74 -4.62 5.16
N GLY A 74 -2.53 -4.64 6.24
CA GLY A 74 -2.20 -5.46 7.42
C GLY A 74 -2.11 -6.95 7.09
N THR A 75 -2.74 -7.43 6.01
CA THR A 75 -2.57 -8.82 5.59
C THR A 75 -1.19 -9.09 5.00
N LEU A 76 -0.59 -8.14 4.28
CA LEU A 76 0.80 -8.25 3.84
C LEU A 76 1.74 -8.32 5.06
N LEU A 77 1.52 -7.47 6.07
CA LEU A 77 2.28 -7.52 7.32
C LEU A 77 2.10 -8.86 8.05
N GLY A 78 0.87 -9.37 8.14
CA GLY A 78 0.59 -10.68 8.73
C GLY A 78 1.30 -11.82 7.99
N LEU A 79 1.34 -11.78 6.66
CA LEU A 79 2.08 -12.76 5.85
C LEU A 79 3.60 -12.67 6.09
N LEU A 80 4.14 -11.47 6.20
CA LEU A 80 5.57 -11.25 6.49
C LEU A 80 5.94 -11.66 7.93
N LEU A 81 5.08 -11.37 8.91
CA LEU A 81 5.24 -11.84 10.29
C LEU A 81 5.29 -13.37 10.35
N MET A 82 4.37 -14.07 9.70
CA MET A 82 4.38 -15.54 9.64
C MET A 82 5.62 -16.10 8.94
N ARG A 83 6.21 -15.36 8.00
CA ARG A 83 7.41 -15.79 7.26
C ARG A 83 8.69 -15.56 8.06
N ASP A 84 8.85 -14.36 8.60
CA ASP A 84 10.12 -13.87 9.15
C ASP A 84 10.21 -13.98 10.68
N HIS A 85 9.05 -13.98 11.36
CA HIS A 85 8.93 -14.07 12.82
C HIS A 85 7.88 -15.11 13.27
N PRO A 86 7.90 -16.34 12.71
CA PRO A 86 6.85 -17.35 12.97
C PRO A 86 6.71 -17.72 14.45
N GLU A 87 7.79 -17.62 15.22
CA GLU A 87 7.82 -17.91 16.66
C GLU A 87 6.97 -16.95 17.49
N GLY A 88 6.66 -15.76 16.97
CA GLY A 88 5.85 -14.76 17.66
C GLY A 88 4.35 -14.88 17.39
N VAL A 89 3.90 -15.84 16.57
CA VAL A 89 2.54 -15.88 16.03
C VAL A 89 1.82 -17.16 16.41
N ARG A 90 0.81 -17.04 17.29
CA ARG A 90 -0.03 -18.17 17.73
C ARG A 90 -1.17 -18.49 16.76
N SER A 91 -1.83 -17.46 16.24
CA SER A 91 -2.90 -17.61 15.23
C SER A 91 -3.06 -16.34 14.41
N VAL A 92 -3.62 -16.47 13.20
CA VAL A 92 -3.75 -15.37 12.24
C VAL A 92 -5.13 -15.36 11.59
N VAL A 93 -5.71 -14.17 11.46
CA VAL A 93 -6.87 -13.90 10.60
C VAL A 93 -6.47 -12.82 9.60
N LEU A 94 -6.67 -13.10 8.31
CA LEU A 94 -6.40 -12.17 7.22
C LEU A 94 -7.71 -11.84 6.50
N ASP A 95 -8.12 -10.58 6.54
CA ASP A 95 -9.31 -10.06 5.84
C ASP A 95 -8.88 -9.21 4.64
N SER A 96 -9.42 -9.51 3.46
CA SER A 96 -9.13 -8.79 2.21
C SER A 96 -7.64 -8.81 1.86
N VAL A 97 -7.12 -10.03 1.64
CA VAL A 97 -5.70 -10.33 1.48
C VAL A 97 -5.04 -9.55 0.35
N PHE A 98 -3.91 -8.92 0.66
CA PHE A 98 -2.98 -8.31 -0.29
C PHE A 98 -1.70 -9.15 -0.34
N PRO A 99 -1.52 -10.00 -1.36
CA PRO A 99 -0.39 -10.91 -1.43
C PRO A 99 0.93 -10.19 -1.81
N PRO A 100 2.11 -10.68 -1.36
CA PRO A 100 3.41 -10.06 -1.64
C PRO A 100 3.73 -9.92 -3.13
N GLU A 101 3.25 -10.87 -3.94
CA GLU A 101 3.44 -10.93 -5.38
C GLU A 101 2.47 -10.05 -6.19
N ALA A 102 1.44 -9.47 -5.54
CA ALA A 102 0.47 -8.63 -6.23
C ALA A 102 1.07 -7.29 -6.65
N SER A 103 0.72 -6.86 -7.86
CA SER A 103 1.07 -5.54 -8.36
C SER A 103 -0.15 -4.63 -8.29
N TYR A 104 -0.33 -3.96 -7.15
CA TYR A 104 -1.51 -3.13 -6.89
C TYR A 104 -1.84 -2.17 -8.04
N LEU A 105 -0.84 -1.42 -8.52
CA LEU A 105 -1.04 -0.43 -9.59
C LEU A 105 -1.46 -1.06 -10.93
N ASN A 106 -0.91 -2.24 -11.26
CA ASN A 106 -1.22 -2.92 -12.52
C ASN A 106 -2.58 -3.61 -12.46
N GLU A 107 -2.96 -4.13 -11.30
CA GLU A 107 -4.18 -4.90 -11.11
C GLU A 107 -5.39 -4.01 -10.81
N TYR A 108 -5.19 -2.80 -10.28
CA TYR A 108 -6.26 -1.91 -9.85
C TYR A 108 -7.33 -1.68 -10.92
N GLY A 109 -6.91 -1.34 -12.14
CA GLY A 109 -7.83 -1.08 -13.25
C GLY A 109 -8.65 -2.32 -13.64
N ARG A 110 -8.01 -3.49 -13.65
CA ARG A 110 -8.68 -4.77 -13.94
C ARG A 110 -9.67 -5.13 -12.83
N ASN A 111 -9.23 -5.06 -11.58
CA ASN A 111 -10.06 -5.40 -10.41
C ASN A 111 -11.30 -4.50 -10.32
N ALA A 112 -11.15 -3.20 -10.61
CA ALA A 112 -12.27 -2.26 -10.68
C ALA A 112 -13.26 -2.65 -11.80
N TYR A 113 -12.75 -2.93 -13.01
CA TYR A 113 -13.58 -3.38 -14.12
C TYR A 113 -14.35 -4.66 -13.79
N ASP A 114 -13.66 -5.67 -13.27
CA ASP A 114 -14.26 -6.97 -12.93
C ASP A 114 -15.33 -6.83 -11.84
N THR A 115 -15.09 -5.97 -10.85
CA THR A 115 -16.06 -5.67 -9.79
C THR A 115 -17.34 -5.05 -10.36
N PHE A 116 -17.22 -4.03 -11.22
CA PHE A 116 -18.38 -3.41 -11.85
C PHE A 116 -19.11 -4.38 -12.78
N ARG A 117 -18.37 -5.18 -13.57
CA ARG A 117 -18.97 -6.21 -14.42
C ARG A 117 -19.80 -7.20 -13.60
N LEU A 118 -19.24 -7.74 -12.51
CA LEU A 118 -19.96 -8.67 -11.62
C LEU A 118 -21.21 -8.03 -11.00
N LEU A 119 -21.14 -6.77 -10.59
CA LEU A 119 -22.28 -6.04 -10.06
C LEU A 119 -23.40 -5.92 -11.12
N PHE A 120 -23.06 -5.54 -12.35
CA PHE A 120 -24.05 -5.37 -13.40
C PHE A 120 -24.64 -6.69 -13.89
N ASP A 121 -23.81 -7.74 -14.01
CA ASP A 121 -24.26 -9.09 -14.39
C ASP A 121 -25.24 -9.67 -13.34
N GLY A 122 -25.13 -9.28 -12.07
CA GLY A 122 -26.04 -9.70 -11.01
C GLY A 122 -27.34 -8.89 -10.89
N CYS A 123 -27.44 -7.76 -11.61
CA CYS A 123 -28.63 -6.90 -11.62
C CYS A 123 -29.54 -7.12 -12.83
N LEU A 124 -29.10 -7.89 -13.83
CA LEU A 124 -29.84 -8.24 -15.06
C LEU A 124 -30.28 -9.71 -15.02
#